data_AF-A0ABD3EPP1-F1
#
_entry.id   AF-A0ABD3EPP1-F1
#
_cell.length_a   1.000
_cell.length_b   1.000
_cell.length_c   1.000
_cell.angle_alpha   90.00
_cell.angle_beta   90.00
_cell.angle_gamma   90.00
#
_symmetry.space_group_name_H-M   'P 1'
#
loop_
_entity.id
_entity.type
_entity.pdbx_description
1 polymer ?
#
loop_
_entity_poly.entity_id
_entity_poly.type
_entity_poly.pdbx_seq_one_letter_code
_entity_poly.pdbx_strand_id
1 'polypeptide(L)'
;MSGSEPEVYVPSPGVWEAPPITEEWQENGEAFKACMEGYQGETHQLFRMRSSTSVDHRNKEITALDGAPLIPSECKTFWAKLICTHGW
;
A
#
# COMPACT_ATOMS: atom_id res chain seq x y z
N MET A 1 26.86 33.87 -3.35
CA MET A 1 26.00 32.67 -3.28
C MET A 1 24.62 33.15 -2.88
N SER A 2 23.76 33.48 -3.86
CA SER A 2 22.41 33.96 -3.58
C SER A 2 21.58 32.76 -3.12
N GLY A 3 21.19 32.74 -1.85
CA GLY A 3 20.31 31.70 -1.31
C GLY A 3 18.92 31.87 -1.93
N SER A 4 18.58 31.02 -2.88
CA SER A 4 17.23 30.92 -3.41
C SER A 4 16.28 30.62 -2.26
N GLU A 5 15.23 31.43 -2.11
CA GLU A 5 14.14 31.11 -1.19
C GLU A 5 13.59 29.73 -1.56
N PRO A 6 13.37 28.83 -0.57
CA PRO A 6 12.75 27.55 -0.86
C PRO A 6 11.38 27.79 -1.50
N GLU A 7 11.07 27.03 -2.55
CA GLU A 7 9.74 27.05 -3.16
C GLU A 7 8.68 26.94 -2.07
N VAL A 8 7.62 27.75 -2.16
CA VAL A 8 6.56 27.90 -1.14
C VAL A 8 5.90 26.56 -0.77
N TYR A 9 6.08 25.53 -1.61
CA TYR A 9 5.55 24.18 -1.44
C TYR A 9 6.55 23.16 -0.91
N VAL A 10 7.82 23.53 -0.70
CA VAL A 10 8.81 22.67 -0.05
C VAL A 10 8.59 22.82 1.45
N PRO A 11 8.08 21.77 2.16
CA PRO A 11 7.95 21.81 3.60
C PRO A 11 9.31 22.12 4.21
N SER A 12 9.31 22.94 5.25
CA SER A 12 10.53 23.25 5.99
C SER A 12 11.24 21.96 6.41
N PRO A 13 12.59 21.90 6.37
CA PRO A 13 13.33 20.72 6.77
C PRO A 13 13.05 20.41 8.25
N GLY A 14 12.17 19.45 8.45
CA GLY A 14 11.72 18.93 9.74
C GLY A 14 11.42 17.44 9.58
N VAL A 15 11.51 16.70 10.68
CA VAL A 15 11.11 15.28 10.69
C VAL A 15 9.58 15.24 10.65
N TRP A 16 9.03 14.97 9.47
CA TRP A 16 7.61 14.70 9.31
C TRP A 16 7.37 13.21 9.59
N GLU A 17 6.97 12.91 10.82
CA GLU A 17 6.51 11.57 11.17
C GLU A 17 5.07 11.42 10.70
N ALA A 18 4.83 10.49 9.77
CA ALA A 18 3.47 10.15 9.41
C ALA A 18 2.82 9.34 10.53
N PRO A 19 1.54 9.61 10.85
CA PRO A 19 0.81 8.82 11.83
C PRO A 19 0.79 7.35 11.41
N PRO A 20 0.87 6.40 12.35
CA PRO A 20 0.76 4.98 12.02
C PRO A 20 -0.64 4.66 11.46
N ILE A 21 -0.73 3.67 10.58
CA ILE A 21 -2.03 3.08 10.22
C ILE A 21 -2.56 2.36 11.46
N THR A 22 -3.74 2.76 11.93
CA THR A 22 -4.34 2.26 13.18
C THR A 22 -5.17 0.99 13.00
N GLU A 23 -5.63 0.72 11.78
CA GLU A 23 -6.49 -0.41 11.47
C GLU A 23 -5.76 -1.42 10.58
N GLU A 24 -5.39 -2.55 11.18
CA GLU A 24 -4.64 -3.62 10.50
C GLU A 24 -5.53 -4.56 9.66
N TRP A 25 -6.84 -4.61 9.96
CA TRP A 25 -7.79 -5.54 9.35
C TRP A 25 -8.98 -4.80 8.78
N GLN A 26 -9.29 -5.10 7.52
CA GLN A 26 -10.38 -4.49 6.77
C GLN A 26 -11.33 -5.60 6.32
N GLU A 27 -12.63 -5.29 6.25
CA GLU A 27 -13.67 -6.28 5.91
C GLU A 27 -13.43 -6.92 4.54
N ASN A 28 -12.95 -6.14 3.57
CA ASN A 28 -12.63 -6.59 2.23
C ASN A 28 -11.59 -5.67 1.57
N GLY A 29 -11.16 -6.04 0.36
CA GLY A 29 -10.17 -5.27 -0.39
C GLY A 29 -10.63 -3.87 -0.80
N GLU A 30 -11.94 -3.61 -0.90
CA GLU A 30 -12.47 -2.27 -1.20
C GLU A 30 -12.38 -1.35 0.00
N ALA A 31 -12.76 -1.84 1.19
CA ALA A 31 -12.57 -1.13 2.46
C ALA A 31 -11.10 -0.77 2.69
N PHE A 32 -10.19 -1.71 2.42
CA PHE A 32 -8.74 -1.44 2.47
C PHE A 32 -8.31 -0.33 1.51
N LYS A 33 -8.76 -0.35 0.26
CA LYS A 33 -8.42 0.71 -0.72
C LYS A 33 -8.93 2.07 -0.26
N ALA A 34 -10.16 2.14 0.26
CA ALA A 34 -10.74 3.38 0.79
C ALA A 34 -9.96 3.91 2.01
N CYS A 35 -9.57 3.03 2.93
CA CYS A 35 -8.71 3.37 4.07
C CYS A 35 -7.37 3.95 3.60
N MET A 36 -6.71 3.30 2.64
CA MET A 36 -5.45 3.78 2.08
C MET A 36 -5.61 5.12 1.36
N GLU A 37 -6.70 5.34 0.61
CA GLU A 37 -6.97 6.63 -0.04
C GLU A 37 -7.12 7.77 0.97
N GLY A 38 -7.86 7.54 2.06
CA GLY A 38 -7.98 8.51 3.16
C GLY A 38 -6.63 8.81 3.81
N TYR A 39 -5.87 7.77 4.15
CA TYR A 39 -4.55 7.90 4.76
C TYR A 39 -3.57 8.70 3.88
N GLN A 40 -3.55 8.43 2.57
CA GLN A 40 -2.74 9.20 1.63
C GLN A 40 -3.13 10.68 1.58
N GLY A 41 -4.43 10.98 1.64
CA GLY A 41 -4.93 12.35 1.66
C GLY A 41 -4.51 13.11 2.92
N GLU A 42 -4.59 12.46 4.08
CA GLU A 42 -4.25 13.05 5.38
C GLU A 42 -2.74 13.25 5.58
N THR A 43 -1.93 12.31 5.08
CA THR A 43 -0.48 12.31 5.31
C THR A 43 0.33 12.90 4.16
N HIS A 44 -0.33 13.22 3.05
CA HIS A 44 0.30 13.59 1.77
C HIS A 44 1.33 12.56 1.28
N GLN A 45 1.23 11.31 1.75
CA GLN A 45 2.04 10.21 1.27
C GLN A 45 1.36 9.54 0.09
N LEU A 46 2.15 9.08 -0.89
CA LEU A 46 1.64 8.36 -2.04
C LEU A 46 2.13 6.92 -1.98
N PHE A 47 1.20 5.98 -1.82
CA PHE A 47 1.51 4.55 -1.83
C PHE A 47 1.27 3.97 -3.23
N ARG A 48 2.26 3.24 -3.72
CA ARG A 48 2.19 2.57 -5.03
C ARG A 48 2.46 1.08 -4.85
N MET A 49 1.75 0.27 -5.63
CA MET A 49 1.95 -1.17 -5.66
C MET A 49 3.33 -1.49 -6.26
N ARG A 50 4.17 -2.18 -5.48
CA ARG A 50 5.51 -2.61 -5.89
C ARG A 50 5.51 -4.04 -6.41
N SER A 51 4.72 -4.91 -5.78
CA SER A 51 4.63 -6.32 -6.12
C SER A 51 3.29 -6.89 -5.70
N SER A 52 2.83 -7.92 -6.39
CA SER A 52 1.66 -8.68 -6.01
C SER A 52 1.83 -10.16 -6.38
N THR A 53 1.06 -11.01 -5.71
CA THR A 53 0.94 -12.44 -6.00
C THR A 53 -0.51 -12.71 -6.37
N SER A 54 -0.74 -13.34 -7.53
CA SER A 54 -2.08 -13.71 -7.96
C SER A 54 -2.60 -14.92 -7.17
N VAL A 55 -3.92 -15.00 -7.04
CA VAL A 55 -4.60 -16.19 -6.50
C VAL A 55 -4.21 -17.43 -7.28
N ASP A 56 -4.16 -17.35 -8.62
CA ASP A 56 -3.78 -18.49 -9.46
C ASP A 56 -2.37 -19.00 -9.15
N HIS A 57 -1.41 -18.09 -8.95
CA HIS A 57 -0.05 -18.48 -8.58
C HIS A 57 -0.04 -19.17 -7.22
N ARG A 58 -0.74 -18.61 -6.24
CA ARG A 58 -0.84 -19.19 -4.90
C ARG A 58 -1.54 -20.55 -4.89
N ASN A 59 -2.62 -20.70 -5.66
CA ASN A 59 -3.36 -21.95 -5.77
C ASN A 59 -2.53 -23.07 -6.42
N LYS A 60 -1.62 -22.74 -7.34
CA LYS A 60 -0.63 -23.71 -7.87
C LYS A 60 0.30 -24.22 -6.77
N GLU A 61 0.80 -23.33 -5.90
CA GLU A 61 1.62 -23.72 -4.75
C GLU A 61 0.84 -24.57 -3.74
N ILE A 62 -0.41 -24.20 -3.43
CA ILE A 62 -1.29 -24.94 -2.52
C ILE A 62 -1.54 -26.36 -3.04
N THR A 63 -1.84 -26.48 -4.34
CA THR A 63 -2.07 -27.79 -4.97
C THR A 63 -0.83 -28.67 -4.90
N ALA A 64 0.37 -28.10 -5.00
CA ALA A 64 1.62 -28.85 -4.89
C ALA A 64 1.91 -29.36 -3.47
N LEU A 65 1.29 -28.78 -2.44
CA LEU A 65 1.49 -29.14 -1.03
C LEU A 65 0.51 -30.21 -0.51
N ASP A 66 -0.52 -30.54 -1.31
CA ASP A 66 -1.60 -31.49 -1.07
C ASP A 66 -2.46 -31.25 0.20
N GLY A 67 -3.80 -31.26 0.04
CA GLY A 67 -4.75 -31.23 1.16
C GLY A 67 -5.19 -29.87 1.73
N ALA A 68 -4.73 -28.73 1.20
CA ALA A 68 -5.18 -27.40 1.61
C ALA A 68 -6.27 -26.82 0.69
N PRO A 69 -7.25 -26.06 1.23
CA PRO A 69 -8.32 -25.48 0.43
C PRO A 69 -7.79 -24.41 -0.53
N LEU A 70 -8.34 -24.39 -1.75
CA LEU A 70 -8.01 -23.38 -2.75
C LEU A 70 -8.68 -22.04 -2.42
N ILE A 71 -7.99 -20.97 -2.77
CA ILE A 71 -8.51 -19.61 -2.65
C ILE A 71 -9.46 -19.35 -3.83
N PRO A 72 -10.65 -18.77 -3.62
CA PRO A 72 -11.58 -18.48 -4.69
C PRO A 72 -10.98 -17.56 -5.77
N SER A 73 -11.17 -17.91 -7.04
CA SER A 73 -10.56 -17.22 -8.19
C SER A 73 -11.04 -15.78 -8.36
N GLU A 74 -12.23 -15.45 -7.86
CA GLU A 74 -12.81 -14.11 -7.87
C GLU A 74 -11.98 -13.08 -7.11
N CYS A 75 -11.19 -13.52 -6.12
CA CYS A 75 -10.33 -12.66 -5.32
C CYS A 75 -9.15 -12.07 -6.13
N LYS A 76 -8.77 -12.68 -7.27
CA LYS A 76 -7.70 -12.28 -8.23
C LYS A 76 -6.29 -12.12 -7.65
N THR A 77 -6.12 -11.33 -6.60
CA THR A 77 -4.87 -11.02 -5.91
C THR A 77 -4.89 -11.65 -4.52
N PHE A 78 -3.92 -12.51 -4.25
CA PHE A 78 -3.72 -13.11 -2.92
C PHE A 78 -3.00 -12.14 -1.98
N TRP A 79 -1.99 -11.44 -2.50
CA TRP A 79 -1.15 -10.55 -1.71
C TRP A 79 -0.67 -9.38 -2.57
N ALA A 80 -0.54 -8.20 -1.96
CA ALA A 80 0.05 -7.03 -2.58
C ALA A 80 0.94 -6.29 -1.57
N LYS A 81 2.06 -5.75 -2.06
CA LYS A 81 2.92 -4.83 -1.32
C LYS A 81 2.77 -3.44 -1.90
N LEU A 82 2.33 -2.53 -1.05
CA LEU A 82 2.39 -1.10 -1.31
C LEU A 82 3.66 -0.52 -0.67
N ILE A 83 4.29 0.43 -1.34
CA ILE A 83 5.39 1.21 -0.77
C ILE A 83 5.03 2.68 -0.87
N CYS A 84 5.35 3.45 0.17
CA CYS A 84 5.33 4.90 0.08
C CYS A 84 6.44 5.30 -0.90
N THR A 85 6.03 5.86 -2.03
CA THR A 85 6.92 6.66 -2.86
C THR A 85 6.81 8.06 -2.28
N HIS A 86 7.89 8.61 -1.73
CA HIS A 86 7.98 10.06 -1.53
C HIS A 86 7.96 10.71 -2.93
N GLY A 87 6.78 10.81 -3.51
CA GLY A 87 6.50 11.57 -4.72
C GLY A 87 6.17 12.97 -4.27
N TRP A 88 7.18 13.83 -4.36
CA TRP A 88 7.03 15.28 -4.26
C TRP A 88 6.23 15.80 -5.45
#